data_AF-C7RFT0-F1
#
_entry.id   AF-C7RFT0-F1
#
_cell.length_a   1.000
_cell.length_b   1.000
_cell.length_c   1.000
_cell.angle_alpha   90.00
_cell.angle_beta   90.00
_cell.angle_gamma   90.00
#
_symmetry.space_group_name_H-M   'P 1'
#
loop_
_entity.id
_entity.type
_entity.pdbx_description
1 polymer ?
#
loop_
_entity_poly.entity_id
_entity_poly.type
_entity_poly.pdbx_seq_one_letter_code
_entity_poly.pdbx_strand_id
1 'polypeptide(L)'
;MTKLSTEIKKYLDENKLSLDDIRSDLATLDVDLVGEMLEDKENTYVIKRSGSVEKFSKDKIERSIKNAAGDEKAAMNTSDLAIIVDDVLDTLDSDPRKVYKTSEIKNYIKDSLLKEGYSKVYDSFISYIKED
;
A
#
# COMPACT_ATOMS: atom_id res chain seq x y z
N MET A 1 -15.00 -4.42 27.40
CA MET A 1 -14.00 -4.94 26.43
C MET A 1 -14.73 -5.71 25.34
N THR A 2 -14.30 -5.62 24.08
CA THR A 2 -14.86 -6.48 23.02
C THR A 2 -14.36 -7.92 23.20
N LYS A 3 -14.98 -8.89 22.50
CA LYS A 3 -14.49 -10.27 22.51
C LYS A 3 -13.04 -10.35 22.03
N LEU A 4 -12.71 -9.63 20.95
CA LEU A 4 -11.35 -9.55 20.41
C LEU A 4 -10.36 -8.95 21.43
N SER A 5 -10.72 -7.84 22.09
CA SER A 5 -9.85 -7.25 23.12
C SER A 5 -9.60 -8.19 24.29
N THR A 6 -10.56 -9.07 24.59
CA THR A 6 -10.41 -10.08 25.66
C THR A 6 -9.43 -11.17 25.24
N GLU A 7 -9.52 -11.68 24.00
CA GLU A 7 -8.59 -12.68 23.47
C GLU A 7 -7.16 -12.13 23.33
N ILE A 8 -7.00 -10.89 22.84
CA ILE A 8 -5.68 -10.26 22.75
C ILE A 8 -5.06 -10.12 24.14
N LYS A 9 -5.82 -9.63 25.13
CA LYS A 9 -5.32 -9.52 26.50
C LYS A 9 -4.88 -10.87 27.05
N LYS A 10 -5.69 -11.92 26.84
CA LYS A 10 -5.36 -13.28 27.27
C LYS A 10 -4.06 -13.76 26.64
N TYR A 11 -3.88 -13.58 25.32
CA TYR A 11 -2.65 -13.95 24.62
C TYR A 11 -1.42 -13.24 25.19
N LEU A 12 -1.52 -11.93 25.47
CA LEU A 12 -0.45 -11.16 26.09
C LEU A 12 -0.08 -11.69 27.48
N ASP A 13 -1.09 -11.90 28.33
CA ASP A 13 -0.91 -12.40 29.70
C ASP A 13 -0.28 -13.81 29.71
N GLU A 14 -0.74 -14.72 28.85
CA GLU A 14 -0.24 -16.11 28.74
C GLU A 14 1.22 -16.17 28.27
N ASN A 15 1.61 -15.27 27.36
CA ASN A 15 2.96 -15.23 26.78
C ASN A 15 3.90 -14.25 27.48
N LYS A 16 3.44 -13.57 28.54
CA LYS A 16 4.19 -12.52 29.26
C LYS A 16 4.68 -11.39 28.35
N LEU A 17 3.84 -11.02 27.39
CA LEU A 17 4.09 -9.95 26.43
C LEU A 17 3.37 -8.67 26.85
N SER A 18 3.93 -7.54 26.46
CA SER A 18 3.34 -6.21 26.55
C SER A 18 2.73 -5.79 25.20
N LEU A 19 2.03 -4.65 25.20
CA LEU A 19 1.55 -4.05 23.96
C LEU A 19 2.70 -3.61 23.05
N ASP A 20 3.84 -3.21 23.60
CA ASP A 20 5.00 -2.81 22.82
C ASP A 20 5.61 -4.01 22.08
N ASP A 21 5.57 -5.20 22.70
CA ASP A 21 6.11 -6.43 22.10
C ASP A 21 5.34 -6.88 20.85
N ILE A 22 4.04 -6.58 20.76
CA ILE A 22 3.19 -7.00 19.62
C ILE A 22 2.80 -5.84 18.70
N ARG A 23 3.37 -4.64 18.91
CA ARG A 23 2.93 -3.43 18.22
C ARG A 23 3.08 -3.54 16.70
N SER A 24 4.16 -4.16 16.22
CA SER A 24 4.39 -4.44 14.80
C SER A 24 3.32 -5.35 14.24
N ASP A 25 3.04 -6.44 14.94
CA ASP A 25 2.13 -7.49 14.50
C ASP A 25 0.70 -6.95 14.43
N LEU A 26 0.29 -6.13 15.40
CA LEU A 26 -0.99 -5.43 15.36
C LEU A 26 -1.11 -4.46 14.17
N ALA A 27 0.01 -3.89 13.70
CA ALA A 27 0.00 -2.97 12.57
C ALA A 27 -0.15 -3.69 11.21
N THR A 28 0.24 -4.96 11.14
CA THR A 28 0.14 -5.81 9.93
C THR A 28 -0.98 -6.85 9.99
N LEU A 29 -1.62 -7.05 11.15
CA LEU A 29 -2.61 -8.11 11.40
C LEU A 29 -3.72 -8.18 10.34
N ASP A 30 -4.21 -7.03 9.86
CA ASP A 30 -5.23 -7.00 8.80
C ASP A 30 -4.71 -7.54 7.47
N VAL A 31 -3.48 -7.21 7.10
CA VAL A 31 -2.81 -7.74 5.90
C VAL A 31 -2.59 -9.24 6.04
N ASP A 32 -2.09 -9.68 7.18
CA ASP A 32 -1.78 -11.09 7.44
C ASP A 32 -3.05 -11.95 7.40
N LEU A 33 -4.11 -11.51 8.10
CA LEU A 33 -5.40 -12.21 8.11
C LEU A 33 -6.06 -12.24 6.73
N VAL A 34 -6.08 -11.12 6.00
CA VAL A 34 -6.62 -11.10 4.63
C VAL A 34 -5.80 -12.03 3.73
N GLY A 35 -4.48 -12.01 3.85
CA GLY A 35 -3.58 -12.92 3.15
C GLY A 35 -3.99 -14.37 3.36
N GLU A 36 -4.17 -14.82 4.61
CA GLU A 36 -4.60 -16.18 4.93
C GLU A 36 -6.00 -16.52 4.41
N MET A 37 -6.95 -15.57 4.47
CA MET A 37 -8.35 -15.79 4.07
C MET A 37 -8.56 -15.87 2.55
N LEU A 38 -7.65 -15.35 1.73
CA LEU A 38 -7.77 -15.39 0.28
C LEU A 38 -7.43 -16.79 -0.27
N GLU A 39 -8.36 -17.36 -1.06
CA GLU A 39 -8.16 -18.65 -1.73
C GLU A 39 -7.17 -18.55 -2.92
N ASP A 40 -7.17 -17.41 -3.60
CA ASP A 40 -6.35 -17.10 -4.76
C ASP A 40 -5.07 -16.38 -4.32
N LYS A 41 -3.96 -17.13 -4.28
CA LYS A 41 -2.64 -16.63 -3.84
C LYS A 41 -1.79 -16.07 -4.98
N GLU A 42 -2.24 -16.23 -6.23
CA GLU A 42 -1.48 -15.79 -7.41
C GLU A 42 -1.74 -14.31 -7.74
N ASN A 43 -2.89 -13.78 -7.30
CA ASN A 43 -3.25 -12.38 -7.53
C ASN A 43 -2.80 -11.45 -6.40
N THR A 44 -2.48 -10.21 -6.77
CA THR A 44 -2.22 -9.12 -5.82
C THR A 44 -3.52 -8.44 -5.39
N TYR A 45 -3.65 -8.17 -4.10
CA TYR A 45 -4.81 -7.53 -3.48
C TYR A 45 -4.45 -6.26 -2.73
N VAL A 46 -5.41 -5.33 -2.68
CA VAL A 46 -5.28 -4.05 -1.99
C VAL A 46 -6.37 -3.89 -0.95
N ILE A 47 -5.96 -3.60 0.29
CA ILE A 47 -6.85 -3.19 1.39
C ILE A 47 -7.00 -1.67 1.34
N LYS A 48 -8.25 -1.21 1.18
CA LYS A 48 -8.58 0.23 1.22
C LYS A 48 -8.55 0.76 2.65
N ARG A 49 -8.51 2.09 2.78
CA ARG A 49 -8.68 2.77 4.07
C ARG A 49 -9.98 2.38 4.79
N SER A 50 -11.04 2.05 4.05
CA SER A 50 -12.31 1.56 4.58
C SER A 50 -12.26 0.12 5.09
N GLY A 51 -11.16 -0.61 4.88
CA GLY A 51 -11.02 -2.03 5.19
C GLY A 51 -11.56 -2.97 4.11
N SER A 52 -12.11 -2.45 3.00
CA SER A 52 -12.55 -3.30 1.89
C SER A 52 -11.35 -3.79 1.07
N VAL A 53 -11.44 -5.02 0.59
CA VAL A 53 -10.38 -5.70 -0.18
C VAL A 53 -10.79 -5.76 -1.65
N GLU A 54 -9.87 -5.46 -2.56
CA GLU A 54 -10.08 -5.60 -4.00
C GLU A 54 -8.82 -6.12 -4.70
N LYS A 55 -8.98 -6.68 -5.91
CA LYS A 55 -7.84 -7.01 -6.76
C LYS A 55 -7.11 -5.74 -7.19
N PHE A 56 -5.78 -5.82 -7.21
CA PHE A 56 -4.93 -4.78 -7.73
C PHE A 56 -5.23 -4.48 -9.21
N SER A 57 -5.02 -3.23 -9.63
CA SER A 57 -5.25 -2.78 -11.01
C SER A 57 -4.22 -1.73 -11.40
N LYS A 58 -3.42 -2.02 -12.44
CA LYS A 58 -2.42 -1.11 -13.02
C LYS A 58 -3.03 0.25 -13.37
N ASP A 59 -4.21 0.26 -14.01
CA ASP A 59 -4.94 1.47 -14.41
C ASP A 59 -5.20 2.43 -13.23
N LYS A 60 -5.33 1.93 -12.00
CA LYS A 60 -5.51 2.79 -10.82
C LYS A 60 -4.24 3.54 -10.46
N ILE A 61 -3.07 2.90 -10.57
CA ILE A 61 -1.78 3.57 -10.39
C ILE A 61 -1.63 4.66 -11.44
N GLU A 62 -1.80 4.31 -12.72
CA GLU A 62 -1.66 5.25 -13.82
C GLU A 62 -2.55 6.48 -13.64
N ARG A 63 -3.83 6.27 -13.31
CA ARG A 63 -4.77 7.37 -13.06
C ARG A 63 -4.35 8.19 -11.84
N SER A 64 -3.92 7.56 -10.76
CA SER A 64 -3.50 8.27 -9.55
C SER A 64 -2.32 9.19 -9.86
N ILE A 65 -1.32 8.73 -10.62
CA ILE A 65 -0.17 9.54 -11.01
C ILE A 65 -0.59 10.64 -11.99
N LYS A 66 -1.39 10.34 -13.02
CA LYS A 66 -1.88 11.33 -13.99
C LYS A 66 -2.71 12.44 -13.33
N ASN A 67 -3.51 12.10 -12.33
CA ASN A 67 -4.33 13.05 -11.57
C ASN A 67 -3.45 13.95 -10.70
N ALA A 68 -2.49 13.35 -9.99
CA ALA A 68 -1.52 14.06 -9.17
C ALA A 68 -0.60 14.99 -9.97
N ALA A 69 -0.23 14.61 -11.19
CA ALA A 69 0.64 15.41 -12.04
C ALA A 69 0.03 16.77 -12.39
N GLY A 70 -1.29 16.97 -12.31
CA GLY A 70 -1.92 18.29 -12.42
C GLY A 70 -1.44 19.11 -13.63
N ASP A 71 -0.90 20.30 -13.35
CA ASP A 71 -0.29 21.20 -14.34
C ASP A 71 1.14 20.79 -14.76
N GLU A 72 1.81 19.94 -13.96
CA GLU A 72 3.12 19.35 -14.25
C GLU A 72 3.03 18.17 -15.24
N LYS A 73 1.86 17.90 -15.85
CA LYS A 73 1.69 16.85 -16.88
C LYS A 73 2.67 16.97 -18.04
N ALA A 74 3.14 18.18 -18.35
CA ALA A 74 4.15 18.40 -19.38
C ALA A 74 5.53 17.83 -18.99
N ALA A 75 5.79 17.58 -17.71
CA ALA A 75 7.06 17.07 -17.20
C ALA A 75 7.22 15.55 -17.35
N MET A 76 6.14 14.81 -17.67
CA MET A 76 6.15 13.35 -17.72
C MET A 76 5.31 12.85 -18.89
N ASN A 77 5.97 12.23 -19.87
CA ASN A 77 5.30 11.65 -21.03
C ASN A 77 4.77 10.23 -20.76
N THR A 78 4.13 9.60 -21.74
CA THR A 78 3.54 8.26 -21.58
C THR A 78 4.59 7.18 -21.28
N SER A 79 5.77 7.26 -21.88
CA SER A 79 6.87 6.31 -21.64
C SER A 79 7.41 6.46 -20.22
N ASP A 80 7.58 7.70 -19.76
CA ASP A 80 8.04 8.01 -18.40
C ASP A 80 7.08 7.46 -17.35
N LEU A 81 5.77 7.66 -17.56
CA LEU A 81 4.75 7.09 -16.69
C LEU A 81 4.81 5.56 -16.69
N ALA A 82 5.04 4.93 -17.85
CA ALA A 82 5.14 3.47 -17.92
C ALA A 82 6.31 2.95 -17.07
N ILE A 83 7.48 3.61 -17.12
CA ILE A 83 8.65 3.26 -16.29
C ILE A 83 8.29 3.31 -14.80
N ILE A 84 7.67 4.40 -14.34
CA ILE A 84 7.27 4.54 -12.93
C ILE A 84 6.26 3.47 -12.53
N VAL A 85 5.30 3.15 -13.40
CA VAL A 85 4.29 2.15 -13.08
C VAL A 85 4.94 0.77 -13.03
N ASP A 86 5.83 0.45 -13.95
CA ASP A 86 6.52 -0.84 -13.99
C ASP A 86 7.44 -1.02 -12.77
N ASP A 87 8.10 0.03 -12.29
CA ASP A 87 8.85 -0.01 -11.01
C ASP A 87 7.97 -0.40 -9.81
N VAL A 88 6.73 0.11 -9.76
CA VAL A 88 5.78 -0.27 -8.70
C VAL A 88 5.33 -1.71 -8.89
N LEU A 89 5.07 -2.15 -10.13
CA LEU A 89 4.69 -3.53 -10.42
C LEU A 89 5.78 -4.51 -10.02
N ASP A 90 7.04 -4.23 -10.37
CA ASP A 90 8.18 -5.05 -10.00
C ASP A 90 8.32 -5.20 -8.48
N THR A 91 8.08 -4.11 -7.74
CA THR A 91 8.06 -4.14 -6.27
C THR A 91 6.95 -5.08 -5.76
N LEU A 92 5.74 -4.98 -6.30
CA LEU A 92 4.61 -5.83 -5.90
C LEU A 92 4.77 -7.30 -6.31
N ASP A 93 5.43 -7.54 -7.45
CA ASP A 93 5.62 -8.87 -7.99
C ASP A 93 6.70 -9.65 -7.25
N SER A 94 7.73 -8.95 -6.76
CA SER A 94 8.82 -9.53 -5.96
C SER A 94 8.47 -9.85 -4.51
N ASP A 95 7.45 -9.21 -3.91
CA ASP A 95 7.02 -9.49 -2.53
C ASP A 95 5.97 -10.63 -2.51
N PRO A 96 6.28 -11.76 -1.84
CA PRO A 96 5.42 -12.95 -1.80
C PRO A 96 4.12 -12.74 -1.02
N ARG A 97 3.98 -11.65 -0.24
CA ARG A 97 2.80 -11.37 0.58
C ARG A 97 1.55 -11.14 -0.26
N LYS A 98 1.68 -10.54 -1.45
CA LYS A 98 0.59 -10.26 -2.41
C LYS A 98 -0.62 -9.48 -1.86
N VAL A 99 -0.57 -8.95 -0.64
CA VAL A 99 -1.63 -8.14 -0.02
C VAL A 99 -1.02 -6.87 0.56
N TYR A 100 -1.57 -5.71 0.17
CA TYR A 100 -1.01 -4.41 0.52
C TYR A 100 -2.08 -3.42 0.93
N LYS A 101 -1.77 -2.50 1.83
CA LYS A 101 -2.64 -1.34 2.07
C LYS A 101 -2.50 -0.34 0.92
N THR A 102 -3.58 0.40 0.63
CA THR A 102 -3.53 1.51 -0.36
C THR A 102 -2.42 2.52 -0.03
N SER A 103 -2.14 2.75 1.26
CA SER A 103 -1.04 3.61 1.70
C SER A 103 0.34 3.09 1.33
N GLU A 104 0.55 1.77 1.33
CA GLU A 104 1.80 1.15 0.89
C GLU A 104 1.98 1.34 -0.62
N ILE A 105 0.94 1.13 -1.42
CA ILE A 105 0.98 1.40 -2.86
C ILE A 105 1.33 2.88 -3.14
N LYS A 106 0.73 3.82 -2.39
CA LYS A 106 1.06 5.25 -2.48
C LYS A 106 2.53 5.53 -2.12
N ASN A 107 3.14 4.75 -1.22
CA ASN A 107 4.56 4.87 -0.90
C ASN A 107 5.44 4.33 -2.03
N TYR A 108 5.12 3.18 -2.62
CA TYR A 108 5.87 2.66 -3.77
C TYR A 108 5.85 3.61 -4.97
N ILE A 109 4.71 4.27 -5.22
CA ILE A 109 4.61 5.31 -6.25
C ILE A 109 5.56 6.47 -5.96
N LYS A 110 5.58 6.96 -4.71
CA LYS A 110 6.48 8.03 -4.27
C LYS A 110 7.95 7.65 -4.44
N ASP A 111 8.32 6.45 -4.03
CA ASP A 111 9.69 5.95 -4.11
C ASP A 111 10.14 5.82 -5.57
N SER A 112 9.26 5.34 -6.45
CA SER A 112 9.51 5.23 -7.91
C SER A 112 9.67 6.61 -8.55
N LEU A 113 8.79 7.56 -8.20
CA LEU A 113 8.87 8.97 -8.63
C LEU A 113 10.22 9.62 -8.28
N LEU A 114 10.71 9.39 -7.06
CA LEU A 114 12.00 9.91 -6.60
C LEU A 114 13.17 9.21 -7.29
N LYS A 115 13.12 7.88 -7.40
CA LYS A 115 14.14 7.05 -8.03
C LYS A 115 14.38 7.48 -9.48
N GLU A 116 13.32 7.73 -10.22
CA GLU A 116 13.36 8.13 -11.64
C GLU A 116 13.56 9.64 -11.85
N GLY A 117 13.74 10.43 -10.77
CA GLY A 117 14.09 11.84 -10.83
C GLY A 117 12.92 12.82 -11.05
N TYR A 118 11.68 12.36 -10.90
CA TYR A 118 10.46 13.18 -11.07
C TYR A 118 10.05 13.92 -9.79
N SER A 119 10.98 14.67 -9.19
CA SER A 119 10.78 15.36 -7.90
C SER A 119 9.60 16.34 -7.89
N LYS A 120 9.35 17.05 -9.00
CA LYS A 120 8.18 17.95 -9.12
C LYS A 120 6.86 17.18 -9.08
N VAL A 121 6.76 16.08 -9.83
CA VAL A 121 5.56 15.22 -9.84
C VAL A 121 5.38 14.55 -8.48
N TYR A 122 6.46 14.18 -7.80
CA TYR A 122 6.45 13.70 -6.42
C TYR A 122 5.83 14.73 -5.46
N ASP A 123 6.25 15.99 -5.53
CA ASP A 123 5.71 17.06 -4.67
C ASP A 123 4.21 17.29 -4.92
N SER A 124 3.81 17.30 -6.19
CA SER A 124 2.39 17.36 -6.58
C SER A 124 1.62 16.13 -6.08
N PHE A 125 2.20 14.92 -6.17
CA PHE A 125 1.60 13.68 -5.71
C PHE A 125 1.40 13.67 -4.20
N ILE A 126 2.38 14.12 -3.41
CA ILE A 126 2.23 14.26 -1.96
C ILE A 126 1.08 15.21 -1.61
N SER A 127 0.94 16.30 -2.35
CA SER A 127 -0.11 17.28 -2.11
C SER A 127 -1.48 16.68 -2.42
N TYR A 128 -1.62 16.01 -3.58
CA TYR A 128 -2.83 15.29 -3.99
C TYR A 128 -3.27 14.24 -2.97
N ILE A 129 -2.37 13.38 -2.49
CA ILE A 129 -2.76 12.29 -1.57
C ILE A 129 -3.08 12.77 -0.14
N LYS A 130 -2.72 14.00 0.24
CA LYS A 130 -3.10 14.61 1.52
C LYS A 130 -4.54 15.13 1.50
N GLU A 131 -5.07 15.41 0.31
CA GLU A 131 -6.46 15.86 0.10
C GLU A 131 -7.45 14.67 0.03
N ASP A 132 -6.95 13.44 -0.15
CA ASP A 132 -7.69 12.15 -0.15
C ASP A 132 -7.89 11.52 1.27
#